data_AF-A0AAW9V4C2-F1
#
_entry.id   AF-A0AAW9V4C2-F1
#
_cell.length_a   1.000
_cell.length_b   1.000
_cell.length_c   1.000
_cell.angle_alpha   90.00
_cell.angle_beta   90.00
_cell.angle_gamma   90.00
#
_symmetry.space_group_name_H-M   'P 1'
#
loop_
_entity.id
_entity.type
_entity.pdbx_description
1 polymer ?
#
loop_
_entity_poly.entity_id
_entity_poly.type
_entity_poly.pdbx_seq_one_letter_code
_entity_poly.pdbx_strand_id
1 'polypeptide(L)'
;LDTITYKAPDEKYVIGVFTDITCGFCQKLHSDLQSYLDKGITIKFIAYPRAGMNSMIARNMASVWCADDKPAALTRAMKGDGLPEKQPTKACMDSIQSQFNAGNMFKLSGTPSGLSLKGEPMVFAGLRDPEQMLNSLKTANQKK
;
A
#
# COMPACT_ATOMS: atom_id res chain seq x y z
N LEU A 1 6.27 9.37 -5.89
CA LEU A 1 5.48 8.19 -6.31
C LEU A 1 4.01 8.56 -6.25
N ASP A 2 3.22 8.20 -7.26
CA ASP A 2 1.77 8.38 -7.25
C ASP A 2 1.13 7.24 -6.43
N THR A 3 0.88 7.50 -5.14
CA THR A 3 0.39 6.50 -4.19
C THR A 3 -1.11 6.65 -3.94
N ILE A 4 -1.80 5.55 -3.61
CA ILE A 4 -3.20 5.62 -3.14
C ILE A 4 -3.20 5.84 -1.63
N THR A 5 -3.77 6.96 -1.19
CA THR A 5 -3.72 7.39 0.21
C THR A 5 -5.07 7.20 0.89
N TYR A 6 -5.07 6.57 2.06
CA TYR A 6 -6.19 6.56 3.00
C TYR A 6 -5.77 7.33 4.22
N LYS A 7 -6.39 8.51 4.40
CA LYS A 7 -6.01 9.46 5.43
C LYS A 7 -6.77 9.21 6.72
N ALA A 8 -6.05 9.16 7.84
CA ALA A 8 -6.66 9.10 9.16
C ALA A 8 -7.29 10.45 9.52
N PRO A 9 -8.46 10.47 10.19
CA PRO A 9 -9.07 11.72 10.67
C PRO A 9 -8.17 12.49 11.65
N ASP A 10 -7.55 11.79 12.60
CA ASP A 10 -6.58 12.31 13.57
C ASP A 10 -5.17 11.77 13.25
N GLU A 11 -4.56 12.27 12.18
CA GLU A 11 -3.28 11.75 11.67
C GLU A 11 -2.09 11.99 12.63
N LYS A 12 -1.66 10.91 13.27
CA LYS A 12 -0.46 10.85 14.13
C LYS A 12 0.75 10.27 13.38
N TYR A 13 0.52 9.24 12.58
CA TYR A 13 1.55 8.53 11.84
C TYR A 13 1.20 8.42 10.35
N VAL A 14 2.21 8.34 9.51
CA VAL A 14 2.06 8.08 8.07
C VAL A 14 2.98 6.93 7.71
N ILE A 15 2.44 5.88 7.08
CA ILE A 15 3.21 4.75 6.58
C ILE A 15 3.02 4.57 5.07
N GLY A 16 4.09 4.19 4.39
CA GLY A 16 4.07 3.70 3.01
C GLY A 16 4.04 2.18 3.00
N VAL A 17 3.09 1.58 2.29
CA VAL A 17 2.90 0.11 2.23
C VAL A 17 3.00 -0.36 0.79
N PHE A 18 4.02 -1.13 0.49
CA PHE A 18 4.10 -1.89 -0.76
C PHE A 18 3.09 -3.02 -0.74
N THR A 19 2.22 -3.05 -1.74
CA THR A 19 1.04 -3.91 -1.78
C THR A 19 0.86 -4.58 -3.13
N ASP A 20 0.18 -5.72 -3.13
CA ASP A 20 -0.22 -6.49 -4.30
C ASP A 20 -1.67 -6.92 -4.11
N ILE A 21 -2.54 -6.62 -5.07
CA ILE A 21 -3.99 -6.91 -5.01
C ILE A 21 -4.31 -8.42 -4.92
N THR A 22 -3.35 -9.29 -5.27
CA THR A 22 -3.47 -10.76 -5.21
C THR A 22 -2.86 -11.36 -3.94
N CYS A 23 -2.33 -10.55 -3.03
CA CYS A 23 -1.70 -11.02 -1.80
C CYS A 23 -2.73 -11.10 -0.66
N GLY A 24 -3.00 -12.30 -0.15
CA GLY A 24 -3.95 -12.50 0.96
C GLY A 24 -3.63 -11.69 2.22
N PHE A 25 -2.35 -11.49 2.54
CA PHE A 25 -1.95 -10.62 3.66
C PHE A 25 -2.15 -9.13 3.36
N CYS A 26 -2.03 -8.70 2.10
CA CYS A 26 -2.37 -7.33 1.72
C CYS A 26 -3.87 -7.10 1.79
N GLN A 27 -4.67 -8.07 1.35
CA GLN A 27 -6.14 -8.03 1.48
C GLN A 27 -6.56 -7.98 2.95
N LYS A 28 -5.91 -8.76 3.83
CA LYS A 28 -6.15 -8.71 5.28
C LYS A 28 -5.74 -7.36 5.90
N LEU A 29 -4.60 -6.79 5.50
CA LEU A 29 -4.23 -5.43 5.93
C LEU A 29 -5.30 -4.42 5.51
N HIS A 30 -5.77 -4.52 4.26
CA HIS A 30 -6.79 -3.62 3.72
C HIS A 30 -8.17 -3.82 4.36
N SER A 31 -8.53 -5.04 4.78
CA SER A 31 -9.78 -5.28 5.51
C SER A 31 -9.79 -4.60 6.87
N ASP A 32 -8.63 -4.49 7.51
CA ASP A 32 -8.46 -3.85 8.81
C ASP A 32 -8.17 -2.34 8.69
N LEU A 33 -8.25 -1.78 7.47
CA LEU A 33 -7.88 -0.40 7.15
C LEU A 33 -8.48 0.63 8.12
N GLN A 34 -9.78 0.53 8.40
CA GLN A 34 -10.46 1.49 9.28
C GLN A 34 -9.84 1.51 10.68
N SER A 35 -9.47 0.34 11.22
CA SER A 35 -8.81 0.24 12.53
C SER A 35 -7.43 0.90 12.57
N TYR A 36 -6.71 0.97 11.44
CA TYR A 36 -5.48 1.78 11.35
C TYR A 36 -5.80 3.28 11.35
N LEU A 37 -6.79 3.70 10.56
CA LEU A 37 -7.19 5.10 10.45
C LEU A 37 -7.69 5.63 11.81
N ASP A 38 -8.48 4.86 12.54
CA ASP A 38 -9.00 5.20 13.87
C ASP A 38 -7.88 5.34 14.91
N LYS A 39 -6.77 4.62 14.73
CA LYS A 39 -5.55 4.75 15.54
C LYS A 39 -4.66 5.92 15.12
N GLY A 40 -5.09 6.72 14.14
CA GLY A 40 -4.35 7.87 13.63
C GLY A 40 -3.22 7.51 12.66
N ILE A 41 -3.29 6.34 12.01
CA ILE A 41 -2.27 5.87 11.06
C ILE A 41 -2.77 6.07 9.64
N THR A 42 -2.28 7.10 8.94
CA THR A 42 -2.50 7.28 7.50
C THR A 42 -1.67 6.26 6.72
N ILE A 43 -2.30 5.58 5.76
CA ILE A 43 -1.65 4.58 4.91
C ILE A 43 -1.56 5.08 3.47
N LYS A 44 -0.35 5.05 2.91
CA LYS A 44 -0.09 5.27 1.48
C LYS A 44 0.30 3.96 0.82
N PHE A 45 -0.59 3.41 0.01
CA PHE A 45 -0.29 2.20 -0.76
C PHE A 45 0.58 2.51 -1.97
N ILE A 46 1.60 1.67 -2.14
CA ILE A 46 2.58 1.70 -3.22
C ILE A 46 2.46 0.37 -3.96
N ALA A 47 2.26 0.42 -5.27
CA ALA A 47 2.06 -0.78 -6.07
C ALA A 47 3.35 -1.61 -6.18
N TYR A 48 3.25 -2.91 -5.89
CA TYR A 48 4.35 -3.86 -6.02
C TYR A 48 3.82 -5.21 -6.54
N PRO A 49 3.60 -5.35 -7.87
CA PRO A 49 3.16 -6.62 -8.45
C PRO A 49 4.27 -7.67 -8.30
N ARG A 50 4.07 -8.67 -7.42
CA ARG A 50 5.10 -9.68 -7.11
C ARG A 50 5.47 -10.56 -8.30
N ALA A 51 4.54 -10.72 -9.23
CA ALA A 51 4.76 -11.42 -10.50
C ALA A 51 5.54 -10.59 -11.54
N GLY A 52 5.99 -9.39 -11.17
CA GLY A 52 6.75 -8.48 -12.03
C GLY A 52 5.89 -7.66 -12.98
N MET A 53 6.54 -6.71 -13.66
CA MET A 53 5.88 -5.69 -14.48
C MET A 53 5.26 -6.21 -15.79
N ASN A 54 5.71 -7.36 -16.27
CA ASN A 54 5.15 -8.01 -17.47
C ASN A 54 3.90 -8.85 -17.16
N SER A 55 3.45 -8.90 -15.91
CA SER A 55 2.32 -9.72 -15.48
C SER A 55 0.96 -9.04 -15.73
N MET A 56 -0.10 -9.86 -15.80
CA MET A 56 -1.48 -9.36 -15.76
C MET A 56 -1.77 -8.59 -14.45
N ILE A 57 -1.13 -8.98 -13.34
CA ILE A 57 -1.27 -8.31 -12.05
C ILE A 57 -0.81 -6.86 -12.15
N ALA A 58 0.34 -6.59 -12.79
CA ALA A 58 0.83 -5.23 -13.00
C ALA A 58 -0.17 -4.38 -13.81
N ARG A 59 -0.78 -4.95 -14.87
CA ARG A 59 -1.81 -4.26 -15.67
C ARG A 59 -3.06 -3.98 -14.85
N ASN A 60 -3.54 -4.95 -14.07
CA ASN A 60 -4.72 -4.80 -13.21
C ASN A 60 -4.50 -3.73 -12.13
N MET A 61 -3.32 -3.71 -11.51
CA MET A 61 -2.95 -2.66 -10.56
C MET A 61 -2.82 -1.30 -11.25
N ALA A 62 -2.30 -1.24 -12.48
CA ALA A 62 -2.28 -0.01 -13.25
C ALA A 62 -3.71 0.50 -13.53
N SER A 63 -4.68 -0.38 -13.83
CA SER A 63 -6.08 0.03 -13.99
C SER A 63 -6.65 0.64 -12.71
N VAL A 64 -6.34 0.06 -11.54
CA VAL A 64 -6.72 0.61 -10.24
C VAL A 64 -6.11 2.00 -10.03
N TRP A 65 -4.83 2.18 -10.35
CA TRP A 65 -4.15 3.48 -10.27
C TRP A 65 -4.59 4.50 -11.32
N CYS A 66 -5.29 4.05 -12.36
CA CYS A 66 -5.87 4.88 -13.40
C CYS A 66 -7.33 5.26 -13.15
N ALA A 67 -7.97 4.70 -12.11
CA ALA A 67 -9.36 4.99 -11.81
C ALA A 67 -9.53 6.44 -11.35
N ASP A 68 -10.69 7.03 -11.67
CA ASP A 68 -11.06 8.37 -11.22
C ASP A 68 -11.07 8.45 -9.68
N ASP A 69 -11.63 7.42 -9.04
CA ASP A 69 -11.54 7.19 -7.60
C ASP A 69 -10.63 5.98 -7.30
N LYS A 70 -9.32 6.27 -7.17
CA LYS A 70 -8.31 5.24 -6.88
C LYS A 70 -8.55 4.54 -5.53
N PRO A 71 -8.87 5.23 -4.41
CA PRO A 71 -9.23 4.56 -3.16
C PRO A 71 -10.40 3.59 -3.30
N ALA A 72 -11.51 4.00 -3.93
CA ALA A 72 -12.64 3.10 -4.13
C ALA A 72 -12.28 1.90 -5.03
N ALA A 73 -11.50 2.13 -6.09
CA ALA A 73 -11.02 1.07 -6.98
C ALA A 73 -10.11 0.06 -6.27
N LEU A 74 -9.16 0.54 -5.45
CA LEU A 74 -8.26 -0.33 -4.69
C LEU A 74 -9.02 -1.14 -3.65
N THR A 75 -9.99 -0.52 -2.96
CA THR A 75 -10.83 -1.22 -1.98
C THR A 75 -11.64 -2.35 -2.64
N ARG A 76 -12.26 -2.10 -3.81
CA ARG A 76 -12.97 -3.14 -4.56
C ARG A 76 -12.03 -4.28 -4.97
N ALA A 77 -10.86 -3.94 -5.52
CA ALA A 77 -9.86 -4.94 -5.93
C ALA A 77 -9.39 -5.82 -4.75
N MET A 78 -9.15 -5.22 -3.58
CA MET A 78 -8.72 -5.94 -2.37
C MET A 78 -9.81 -6.80 -1.73
N LYS A 79 -11.09 -6.48 -1.96
CA LYS A 79 -12.24 -7.29 -1.52
C LYS A 79 -12.59 -8.41 -2.49
N GLY A 80 -12.06 -8.38 -3.71
CA GLY A 80 -12.47 -9.30 -4.78
C GLY A 80 -13.75 -8.88 -5.50
N ASP A 81 -14.22 -7.64 -5.30
CA ASP A 81 -15.43 -7.08 -5.92
C ASP A 81 -15.23 -6.67 -7.39
N GLY A 82 -14.06 -6.99 -7.96
CA GLY A 82 -13.71 -6.72 -9.35
C GLY A 82 -12.66 -5.61 -9.54
N LEU A 83 -12.36 -5.34 -10.81
CA LEU A 83 -11.36 -4.36 -11.25
C LEU A 83 -12.03 -3.29 -12.13
N PRO A 84 -11.42 -2.10 -12.27
CA PRO A 84 -11.88 -1.13 -13.25
C PRO A 84 -11.91 -1.73 -14.66
N GLU A 85 -13.02 -1.53 -15.38
CA GLU A 85 -13.19 -2.06 -16.75
C GLU A 85 -12.25 -1.40 -17.75
N LYS A 86 -11.91 -0.13 -17.51
CA LYS A 86 -11.01 0.64 -18.38
C LYS A 86 -9.59 0.07 -18.32
N GLN A 87 -9.01 -0.11 -19.49
CA GLN A 87 -7.60 -0.47 -19.63
C GLN A 87 -6.70 0.65 -19.08
N PRO A 88 -5.52 0.31 -18.51
CA PRO A 88 -4.63 1.32 -17.97
C PRO A 88 -4.00 2.15 -19.11
N THR A 89 -3.85 3.45 -18.87
CA THR A 89 -3.06 4.30 -19.77
C THR A 89 -1.57 3.99 -19.64
N LYS A 90 -0.78 4.41 -20.63
CA LYS A 90 0.69 4.33 -20.55
C LYS A 90 1.23 5.05 -19.30
N ALA A 91 0.69 6.22 -18.95
CA ALA A 91 1.10 6.97 -17.77
C ALA A 91 0.86 6.18 -16.47
N CYS A 92 -0.26 5.45 -16.38
CA CYS A 92 -0.55 4.58 -15.24
C CYS A 92 0.43 3.39 -15.18
N MET A 93 0.76 2.78 -16.32
CA MET A 93 1.80 1.74 -16.38
C MET A 93 3.18 2.26 -15.93
N ASP A 94 3.59 3.44 -16.41
CA ASP A 94 4.86 4.08 -16.03
C ASP A 94 4.89 4.43 -14.53
N SER A 95 3.74 4.80 -13.95
CA SER A 95 3.57 5.02 -12.51
C SER A 95 3.78 3.74 -11.71
N ILE A 96 3.17 2.61 -12.12
CA ILE A 96 3.38 1.31 -11.47
C ILE A 96 4.85 0.87 -11.60
N GLN A 97 5.48 1.08 -12.77
CA GLN A 97 6.90 0.77 -12.98
C GLN A 97 7.80 1.52 -11.98
N SER A 98 7.53 2.81 -11.77
CA SER A 98 8.29 3.64 -10.83
C SER A 98 8.14 3.15 -9.38
N GLN A 99 6.93 2.72 -9.00
CA GLN A 99 6.63 2.17 -7.68
C GLN A 99 7.28 0.79 -7.46
N PHE A 100 7.21 -0.08 -8.47
CA PHE A 100 7.88 -1.38 -8.46
C PHE A 100 9.39 -1.23 -8.32
N ASN A 101 10.00 -0.30 -9.07
CA ASN A 101 11.43 0.00 -8.98
C ASN A 101 11.83 0.48 -7.57
N ALA A 102 11.01 1.34 -6.95
CA ALA A 102 11.24 1.75 -5.57
C ALA A 102 11.25 0.54 -4.62
N GLY A 103 10.30 -0.39 -4.76
CA GLY A 103 10.28 -1.62 -3.96
C GLY A 103 11.53 -2.50 -4.17
N ASN A 104 12.03 -2.60 -5.41
CA ASN A 104 13.26 -3.34 -5.70
C ASN A 104 14.49 -2.72 -5.02
N MET A 105 14.57 -1.38 -4.94
CA MET A 105 15.65 -0.70 -4.24
C MET A 105 15.69 -1.03 -2.74
N PHE A 106 14.52 -1.24 -2.13
CA PHE A 106 14.38 -1.67 -0.73
C PHE A 106 14.58 -3.19 -0.54
N LYS A 107 14.90 -3.94 -1.60
CA LYS A 107 15.11 -5.40 -1.59
C LYS A 107 13.99 -6.14 -0.84
N LEU A 108 12.74 -5.77 -1.11
CA LEU A 108 11.58 -6.34 -0.42
C LEU A 108 11.52 -7.86 -0.61
N SER A 109 11.42 -8.59 0.49
CA SER A 109 11.28 -10.05 0.48
C SER A 109 9.84 -10.52 0.27
N GLY A 110 8.86 -9.61 0.33
CA GLY A 110 7.44 -9.92 0.13
C GLY A 110 6.52 -8.72 0.43
N THR A 111 5.22 -8.93 0.25
CA THR A 111 4.16 -7.96 0.58
C THR A 111 3.20 -8.54 1.62
N PRO A 112 2.60 -7.72 2.51
CA PRO A 112 2.87 -6.30 2.65
C PRO A 112 4.23 -6.05 3.32
N SER A 113 4.93 -5.03 2.86
CA SER A 113 6.12 -4.47 3.50
C SER A 113 6.05 -2.97 3.39
N GLY A 114 6.74 -2.24 4.26
CA GLY A 114 6.58 -0.80 4.27
C GLY A 114 7.55 -0.05 5.15
N LEU A 115 7.32 1.25 5.23
CA LEU A 115 8.14 2.19 5.97
C LEU A 115 7.30 3.29 6.62
N SER A 116 7.80 3.84 7.73
CA SER A 116 7.29 5.13 8.23
C SER A 116 7.71 6.26 7.28
N LEU A 117 6.79 7.20 7.06
CA LEU A 117 7.00 8.40 6.25
C LEU A 117 6.91 9.68 7.09
N LYS A 118 6.55 9.56 8.37
CA LYS A 118 6.45 10.63 9.36
C LYS A 118 6.97 10.13 10.70
N GLY A 119 7.85 10.90 11.33
CA GLY A 119 8.55 10.52 12.56
C GLY A 119 9.85 9.75 12.30
N GLU A 120 10.27 8.95 13.26
CA GLU A 120 11.52 8.16 13.16
C GLU A 120 11.45 7.12 12.04
N PRO A 121 12.54 6.94 11.26
CA PRO A 121 12.62 5.93 10.22
C PRO A 121 12.43 4.52 10.77
N MET A 122 11.43 3.82 10.25
CA MET A 122 11.12 2.43 10.59
C MET A 122 10.79 1.70 9.29
N VAL A 123 11.38 0.53 9.08
CA VAL A 123 11.00 -0.40 8.01
C VAL A 123 10.34 -1.63 8.65
N PHE A 124 9.34 -2.19 7.98
CA PHE A 124 8.69 -3.41 8.40
C PHE A 124 8.45 -4.34 7.21
N ALA A 125 8.50 -5.63 7.48
CA ALA A 125 8.14 -6.69 6.56
C ALA A 125 7.01 -7.53 7.15
N GLY A 126 6.12 -8.00 6.29
CA GLY A 126 4.97 -8.80 6.67
C GLY A 126 3.79 -7.99 7.21
N LEU A 127 2.67 -8.71 7.41
CA LEU A 127 1.49 -8.17 8.05
C LEU A 127 1.78 -7.91 9.54
N ARG A 128 1.43 -6.72 10.01
CA ARG A 128 1.27 -6.40 11.43
C ARG A 128 -0.14 -5.89 11.60
N ASP A 129 -0.87 -6.39 12.57
CA ASP A 129 -2.22 -5.88 12.85
C ASP A 129 -2.17 -4.40 13.32
N PRO A 130 -3.31 -3.69 13.38
CA PRO A 130 -3.35 -2.28 13.74
C PRO A 130 -2.70 -1.95 15.09
N GLU A 131 -2.82 -2.82 16.09
CA GLU A 131 -2.26 -2.59 17.42
C GLU A 131 -0.74 -2.83 17.43
N GLN A 132 -0.30 -3.92 16.80
CA GLN A 132 1.13 -4.21 16.60
C GLN A 132 1.83 -3.10 15.83
N MET A 133 1.18 -2.57 14.78
CA MET A 133 1.72 -1.47 13.99
C MET A 133 1.83 -0.19 14.83
N LEU A 134 0.77 0.17 15.58
CA LEU A 134 0.80 1.32 16.47
C LEU A 134 1.91 1.22 17.51
N ASN A 135 2.07 0.05 18.14
CA ASN A 135 3.13 -0.17 19.12
C ASN A 135 4.52 -0.07 18.49
N SER A 136 4.70 -0.64 17.29
CA SER A 136 5.95 -0.51 16.54
C SER A 136 6.31 0.96 16.27
N LEU A 137 5.33 1.75 15.82
CA LEU A 137 5.49 3.18 15.54
C LEU A 137 5.81 3.97 16.80
N LYS A 138 5.12 3.69 17.91
CA LYS A 138 5.41 4.32 19.22
C LYS A 138 6.83 4.01 19.66
N THR A 139 7.25 2.75 19.65
CA THR A 139 8.60 2.34 20.07
C THR A 139 9.67 2.98 19.20
N ALA A 140 9.47 3.06 17.88
CA ALA A 140 10.41 3.72 16.99
C ALA A 140 10.60 5.21 17.36
N ASN A 141 9.50 5.92 17.67
CA ASN A 141 9.53 7.34 18.02
C ASN A 141 9.91 7.63 19.49
N GLN A 142 9.99 6.60 20.34
CA GLN A 142 10.40 6.72 21.74
C GLN A 142 11.91 6.61 21.96
N LYS A 143 12.69 6.16 20.96
CA LYS A 143 14.16 6.02 21.06
C LYS A 143 14.91 7.37 21.02
N LYS A 144 14.32 8.43 21.58
CA LYS A 144 14.98 9.71 21.82
C LYS A 144 15.90 9.63 23.02
#